data_AF-A0AB38DPA4-F1
#
_entry.id   AF-A0AB38DPA4-F1
#
_cell.length_a   1.000
_cell.length_b   1.000
_cell.length_c   1.000
_cell.angle_alpha   90.00
_cell.angle_beta   90.00
_cell.angle_gamma   90.00
#
_symmetry.space_group_name_H-M   'P 1'
#
loop_
_entity.id
_entity.type
_entity.pdbx_description
1 polymer ?
#
loop_
_entity_poly.entity_id
_entity_poly.type
_entity_poly.pdbx_seq_one_letter_code
_entity_poly.pdbx_strand_id
1 'polypeptide(L)' 'MNEVTEWEERQKSIGQVIEELKTFSDQELVVVVTADGGETFKTVKLISKGFDGDKVYCALHI' A
#
# COMPACT_ATOMS: atom_id res chain seq x y z
N MET A 1 -26.89 10.48 -0.13
CA MET A 1 -25.79 10.62 0.84
C MET A 1 -24.78 9.59 0.40
N ASN A 2 -23.69 10.01 -0.23
CA ASN A 2 -22.65 9.08 -0.64
C ASN A 2 -21.87 8.74 0.62
N GLU A 3 -22.14 7.57 1.20
CA GLU A 3 -21.22 6.91 2.11
C GLU A 3 -19.94 6.69 1.32
N VAL A 4 -19.02 7.65 1.39
CA VAL A 4 -17.63 7.43 1.01
C VAL A 4 -17.16 6.35 1.98
N THR A 5 -17.11 5.13 1.47
CA THR A 5 -16.72 3.95 2.23
C THR A 5 -15.40 4.30 2.92
N GLU A 6 -15.34 4.18 4.25
CA GLU A 6 -14.20 4.58 5.12
C GLU A 6 -12.83 3.96 4.71
N TRP A 7 -12.85 3.09 3.69
CA TRP A 7 -11.74 2.44 3.03
C TRP A 7 -11.13 3.24 1.86
N GLU A 8 -11.93 4.02 1.13
CA GLU A 8 -11.49 4.69 -0.12
C GLU A 8 -10.55 5.88 0.13
N GLU A 9 -10.62 6.50 1.31
CA GLU A 9 -9.76 7.64 1.68
C GLU A 9 -8.64 7.26 2.66
N ARG A 10 -8.53 5.97 3.05
CA ARG A 10 -7.59 5.54 4.08
C ARG A 10 -6.17 5.45 3.54
N GLN A 11 -5.43 6.54 3.68
CA GLN A 11 -4.00 6.58 3.39
C GLN A 11 -3.21 6.02 4.58
N LYS A 12 -2.39 4.98 4.34
CA LYS A 12 -1.42 4.51 5.32
C LYS A 12 -0.03 5.02 4.97
N SER A 13 0.68 5.54 5.95
CA SER A 13 2.09 5.89 5.81
C SER A 13 2.95 4.62 5.71
N ILE A 14 4.15 4.72 5.12
CA ILE A 14 5.13 3.63 5.10
C ILE A 14 5.38 3.10 6.52
N GLY A 15 5.45 3.98 7.52
CA GLY A 15 5.67 3.58 8.91
C GLY A 15 4.55 2.69 9.46
N GLN A 16 3.30 3.04 9.18
CA GLN A 16 2.14 2.21 9.58
C GLN A 16 2.14 0.86 8.86
N VAL A 17 2.43 0.85 7.56
CA VAL A 17 2.53 -0.38 6.77
C VAL A 17 3.63 -1.29 7.33
N ILE A 18 4.81 -0.75 7.63
CA ILE A 18 5.92 -1.53 8.20
C ILE A 18 5.56 -2.09 9.58
N GLU A 19 4.94 -1.28 10.45
CA GLU A 19 4.54 -1.76 11.79
C GLU A 19 3.51 -2.89 11.69
N GLU A 20 2.53 -2.77 10.80
CA GLU A 20 1.59 -3.86 10.53
C GLU A 20 2.30 -5.09 9.98
N LEU A 21 3.18 -4.93 8.98
CA LEU A 21 3.95 -6.04 8.41
C LEU A 21 4.82 -6.74 9.45
N LYS A 22 5.39 -6.03 10.44
CA LYS A 22 6.14 -6.63 11.55
C LYS A 22 5.29 -7.50 12.47
N THR A 23 3.97 -7.31 12.51
CA THR A 23 3.08 -8.16 13.33
C THR A 23 2.90 -9.56 12.76
N PHE A 24 3.24 -9.77 11.48
CA PHE A 24 3.15 -11.06 10.83
C PHE A 24 4.29 -11.95 11.32
N SER A 25 3.97 -13.14 11.86
CA SER A 25 4.99 -14.09 12.32
C SER A 25 5.92 -14.55 11.19
N ASP A 26 5.43 -14.51 9.94
CA ASP A 26 6.17 -14.86 8.74
C ASP A 26 6.57 -13.58 7.99
N GLN A 27 7.85 -13.22 8.10
CA GLN A 27 8.43 -12.04 7.45
C GLN A 27 8.93 -12.35 6.01
N GLU A 28 8.80 -13.58 5.53
CA GLU A 28 9.18 -13.98 4.16
C GLU A 28 8.00 -13.95 3.18
N LEU A 29 6.82 -13.52 3.65
CA LEU A 29 5.63 -13.38 2.81
C LEU A 29 5.84 -12.36 1.68
N VAL A 30 5.45 -12.76 0.47
CA VAL A 30 5.50 -11.89 -0.71
C VAL A 30 4.43 -10.82 -0.60
N VAL A 31 4.84 -9.56 -0.62
CA VAL A 31 3.92 -8.41 -0.61
C VAL A 31 3.29 -8.27 -1.99
N VAL A 32 1.96 -8.35 -2.03
CA VAL A 32 1.14 -8.14 -3.22
C VAL A 32 0.22 -6.94 -3.03
N VAL A 33 -0.01 -6.20 -4.11
CA VAL A 33 -0.95 -5.07 -4.17
C VAL A 33 -2.10 -5.46 -5.08
N THR A 34 -3.32 -5.14 -4.64
CA THR A 34 -4.55 -5.25 -5.41
C THR A 34 -5.25 -3.90 -5.42
N ALA A 35 -5.76 -3.50 -6.58
CA ALA A 35 -6.52 -2.26 -6.76
C ALA A 35 -8.02 -2.52 -7.01
N ASP A 36 -8.39 -3.79 -7.12
CA ASP A 36 -9.68 -4.30 -7.57
C ASP A 36 -10.30 -5.25 -6.52
N GLY A 37 -10.09 -4.94 -5.23
CA GLY A 37 -10.70 -5.70 -4.13
C GLY A 37 -10.23 -7.16 -4.01
N GLY A 38 -9.09 -7.51 -4.60
CA GLY A 38 -8.51 -8.86 -4.57
C GLY A 38 -8.75 -9.70 -5.83
N GLU A 39 -9.22 -9.11 -6.93
CA GLU A 39 -9.36 -9.84 -8.20
C GLU A 39 -8.01 -10.02 -8.91
N THR A 40 -7.11 -9.03 -8.83
CA THR A 40 -5.75 -9.12 -9.36
C THR A 40 -4.71 -8.81 -8.30
N PHE A 41 -3.75 -9.72 -8.18
CA PHE A 41 -2.60 -9.58 -7.28
C PHE A 41 -1.37 -9.26 -8.11
N LYS A 42 -0.75 -8.12 -7.84
CA LYS A 42 0.52 -7.74 -8.46
C LYS A 42 1.61 -7.69 -7.41
N THR A 43 2.72 -8.37 -7.67
CA THR A 43 3.87 -8.39 -6.76
C THR A 43 4.60 -7.06 -6.79
N VAL A 44 4.98 -6.57 -5.62
CA VAL A 44 5.79 -5.35 -5.51
C VAL A 44 7.22 -5.70 -5.86
N LYS A 45 7.74 -5.16 -6.96
CA LYS A 45 9.13 -5.39 -7.39
C LYS A 45 10.08 -4.34 -6.85
N LEU A 46 9.61 -3.10 -6.77
CA LEU A 46 10.42 -1.96 -6.36
C LEU A 46 9.55 -0.97 -5.58
N ILE A 47 10.06 -0.54 -4.44
CA ILE A 47 9.51 0.59 -3.69
C ILE A 47 10.39 1.80 -4.00
N SER A 48 9.78 2.87 -4.49
CA SER A 48 10.48 4.11 -4.83
C SER A 48 9.82 5.31 -4.15
N LYS A 49 10.61 6.38 -3.97
CA LYS A 49 10.10 7.65 -3.47
C LYS A 49 9.74 8.54 -4.66
N GLY A 50 8.45 8.84 -4.81
CA GLY A 50 7.91 9.75 -5.82
C GLY A 50 7.77 11.18 -5.30
N PHE A 51 7.86 12.13 -6.22
CA PHE A 51 7.67 13.55 -5.97
C PHE A 51 6.64 14.08 -6.98
N ASP A 52 5.57 14.70 -6.50
CA ASP A 52 4.53 15.35 -7.30
C ASP A 52 4.32 16.76 -6.75
N GLY A 53 5.02 17.73 -7.34
CA GLY A 53 5.14 19.08 -6.77
C GLY A 53 5.71 19.04 -5.35
N ASP A 54 4.97 19.60 -4.39
CA ASP A 54 5.30 19.57 -2.96
C ASP A 54 4.94 18.25 -2.26
N LYS A 55 4.27 17.31 -2.95
CA LYS A 55 3.88 16.03 -2.37
C LYS A 55 4.97 14.99 -2.55
N VAL A 56 5.38 14.41 -1.43
CA VAL A 56 6.28 13.27 -1.40
C VAL A 56 5.45 12.03 -1.10
N TYR A 57 5.54 11.01 -1.96
CA TYR A 57 4.79 9.77 -1.79
C TYR A 57 5.68 8.55 -2.02
N CYS A 58 5.21 7.40 -1.52
CA CYS A 58 5.81 6.12 -1.80
C CYS A 58 5.10 5.52 -3.01
N ALA A 59 5.85 5.16 -4.05
CA ALA A 59 5.32 4.49 -5.23
C ALA A 59 5.78 3.03 -5.23
N LEU A 60 4.81 2.12 -5.29
CA LEU A 60 5.04 0.69 -5.46
C LEU A 60 4.97 0.37 -6.95
N HIS A 61 6.07 -0.12 -7.51
CA HIS A 61 6.14 -0.55 -8.90
C HIS A 61 5.82 -2.05 -8.99
N ILE A 62 4.90 -2.37 -9.90
CA ILE A 62 4.28 -3.68 -10.11
C ILE A 62 4.53 -4.20 -11.53
#